data_AF-A0A388PE27-F1
#
_entry.id   AF-A0A388PE27-F1
#
_cell.length_a   1.000
_cell.length_b   1.000
_cell.length_c   1.000
_cell.angle_alpha   90.00
_cell.angle_beta   90.00
_cell.angle_gamma   90.00
#
_symmetry.space_group_name_H-M   'P 1'
#
loop_
_entity.id
_entity.type
_entity.pdbx_description
1 polymer ?
#
loop_
_entity_poly.entity_id
_entity_poly.type
_entity_poly.pdbx_seq_one_letter_code
_entity_poly.pdbx_strand_id
1 'polypeptide(L)'
;MADKITDIRRKEKPSFTSLIEKKRDGGEFSADEIRQIVDSVMDSEMPEAQQAALAMAIFFRQMSAQETAMLAEELRLSGEVIDLDRLTQPKIAKVSTGGVGDKTSMVLGPLGAAAGVIMPGMNGKDEEFCISTVEKLRSIPGFNGKATLEQFRQQLERVGCAITEQCSDIAPADDLLYTLRQKTGTIPSLPLITGSILSKKLAEGCEGLVIDVKWGNGSFIRDLEQAKQLARIVTRVARSLNRKCVALVTDINQPLGDSVGTGLEVLEAVRLLKGEGPEDLQDLVLKLGMEVVRLAGVAGSTLSAKQTVEKHLKDGSALEKFKAMVRAQGGKTDWIDDPSKFPHAKFIRKLPAPKRGYVHTIDAGKIAQGVRLLATLKDGTLDPSVGVTEIRKVGTQVKQGEPLIMIHYNDEAKVDAALPYFRDAYRLAPKRPNIPPLVVERVA
;
A
#
# COMPACT_ATOMS: atom_id res chain seq x y z
N MET A 1 29.28 -60.86 -11.30
CA MET A 1 29.48 -59.41 -11.37
C MET A 1 28.30 -58.82 -12.14
N ALA A 2 27.20 -58.59 -11.43
CA ALA A 2 26.04 -57.90 -11.96
C ALA A 2 25.79 -56.76 -10.98
N ASP A 3 26.30 -55.59 -11.31
CA ASP A 3 26.15 -54.41 -10.47
C ASP A 3 25.97 -53.18 -11.33
N LYS A 4 25.00 -52.37 -10.91
CA LYS A 4 24.67 -51.00 -11.36
C LYS A 4 23.84 -50.89 -12.65
N ILE A 5 22.55 -51.22 -12.54
CA ILE A 5 21.49 -50.54 -13.29
C ILE A 5 20.80 -49.57 -12.32
N THR A 6 21.24 -48.32 -12.39
CA THR A 6 20.48 -47.08 -12.18
C THR A 6 19.09 -47.21 -11.55
N ASP A 7 19.01 -47.08 -10.22
CA ASP A 7 17.77 -46.68 -9.53
C ASP A 7 17.88 -45.20 -9.15
N ILE A 8 17.75 -44.34 -10.17
CA ILE A 8 17.36 -42.94 -9.96
C ILE A 8 15.91 -42.88 -10.37
N ARG A 9 15.00 -43.20 -9.45
CA ARG A 9 13.58 -42.88 -9.61
C ARG A 9 13.48 -41.38 -9.83
N ARG A 10 13.30 -40.95 -11.08
CA ARG A 10 12.72 -39.64 -11.38
C ARG A 10 11.40 -39.60 -10.61
N LYS A 11 11.31 -38.82 -9.53
CA LYS A 11 10.01 -38.48 -8.95
C LYS A 11 9.18 -37.91 -10.09
N GLU A 12 8.16 -38.63 -10.53
CA GLU A 12 7.23 -38.10 -11.52
C GLU A 12 6.62 -36.82 -10.95
N LYS A 13 6.67 -35.73 -11.73
CA LYS A 13 6.05 -34.47 -11.33
C LYS A 13 4.54 -34.74 -11.15
N PRO A 14 3.93 -34.39 -10.01
CA PRO A 14 2.49 -34.52 -9.84
C PRO A 14 1.75 -33.74 -10.93
N SER A 15 0.60 -34.26 -11.38
CA SER A 15 -0.23 -33.53 -12.34
C SER A 15 -0.83 -32.28 -11.69
N PHE A 16 -1.11 -31.24 -12.47
CA PHE A 16 -1.77 -30.03 -11.95
C PHE A 16 -3.11 -30.34 -11.29
N THR A 17 -3.88 -31.30 -11.84
CA THR A 17 -5.11 -31.80 -11.21
C THR A 17 -4.84 -32.36 -9.82
N SER A 18 -3.80 -33.19 -9.66
CA SER A 18 -3.47 -33.76 -8.34
C SER A 18 -3.05 -32.70 -7.31
N LEU A 19 -2.37 -31.64 -7.75
CA LEU A 19 -2.02 -30.49 -6.88
C LEU A 19 -3.28 -29.74 -6.43
N ILE A 20 -4.21 -29.50 -7.35
CA ILE A 20 -5.49 -28.84 -7.05
C ILE A 20 -6.32 -29.70 -6.09
N GLU A 21 -6.44 -31.01 -6.35
CA GLU A 21 -7.16 -31.96 -5.48
C GLU A 21 -6.56 -31.99 -4.08
N LYS A 22 -5.22 -32.09 -3.99
CA LYS A 22 -4.50 -32.07 -2.72
C LYS A 22 -4.86 -30.83 -1.90
N LYS A 23 -4.79 -29.63 -2.49
CA LYS A 23 -5.14 -28.40 -1.76
C LYS A 23 -6.62 -28.30 -1.48
N ARG A 24 -7.51 -28.63 -2.43
CA ARG A 24 -8.98 -28.68 -2.26
C ARG A 24 -9.38 -29.54 -1.07
N ASP A 25 -8.68 -30.65 -0.85
CA ASP A 25 -8.95 -31.62 0.21
C ASP A 25 -8.21 -31.29 1.53
N GLY A 26 -7.53 -30.14 1.59
CA GLY A 26 -6.90 -29.60 2.80
C GLY A 26 -5.46 -30.03 3.04
N GLY A 27 -4.82 -30.67 2.05
CA GLY A 27 -3.41 -31.04 2.12
C GLY A 27 -2.45 -29.84 2.03
N GLU A 28 -1.26 -30.00 2.60
CA GLU A 28 -0.16 -29.03 2.49
C GLU A 28 0.78 -29.41 1.34
N PHE A 29 1.21 -28.41 0.58
CA PHE A 29 2.23 -28.54 -0.44
C PHE A 29 3.62 -28.68 0.17
N SER A 30 4.42 -29.52 -0.47
CA SER A 30 5.87 -29.59 -0.28
C SER A 30 6.56 -28.47 -1.07
N ALA A 31 7.83 -28.20 -0.75
CA ALA A 31 8.64 -27.23 -1.47
C ALA A 31 8.73 -27.53 -2.98
N ASP A 32 8.90 -28.81 -3.35
CA ASP A 32 8.97 -29.25 -4.76
C ASP A 32 7.66 -28.96 -5.51
N GLU A 33 6.51 -29.12 -4.85
CA GLU A 33 5.19 -28.84 -5.44
C GLU A 33 4.95 -27.34 -5.60
N ILE A 34 5.36 -26.52 -4.62
CA ILE A 34 5.25 -25.06 -4.72
C ILE A 34 6.13 -24.54 -5.86
N ARG A 35 7.38 -25.02 -5.96
CA ARG A 35 8.26 -24.67 -7.08
C ARG A 35 7.65 -25.04 -8.41
N GLN A 36 7.12 -26.27 -8.54
CA GLN A 36 6.43 -26.69 -9.74
C GLN A 36 5.24 -25.77 -10.09
N ILE A 37 4.45 -25.35 -9.10
CA ILE A 37 3.33 -24.42 -9.32
C ILE A 37 3.85 -23.10 -9.89
N VAL A 38 4.88 -22.50 -9.27
CA VAL A 38 5.43 -21.21 -9.69
C VAL A 38 6.07 -21.30 -11.08
N ASP A 39 6.92 -22.30 -11.32
CA ASP A 39 7.58 -22.53 -12.61
C ASP A 39 6.56 -22.73 -13.72
N SER A 40 5.54 -23.58 -13.51
CA SER A 40 4.53 -23.84 -14.53
C SER A 40 3.59 -22.66 -14.79
N VAL A 41 3.46 -21.70 -13.87
CA VAL A 41 2.79 -20.41 -14.12
C VAL A 41 3.68 -19.51 -14.98
N MET A 42 4.98 -19.43 -14.65
CA MET A 42 5.96 -18.64 -15.40
C MET A 42 6.14 -19.13 -16.85
N ASP A 43 6.27 -20.44 -17.03
CA ASP A 43 6.50 -21.08 -18.32
C ASP A 43 5.21 -21.23 -19.15
N SER A 44 4.07 -20.73 -18.65
CA SER A 44 2.75 -20.86 -19.27
C SER A 44 2.32 -22.32 -19.53
N GLU A 45 2.85 -23.27 -18.76
CA GLU A 45 2.51 -24.69 -18.84
C GLU A 45 1.18 -25.02 -18.15
N MET A 46 0.88 -24.34 -17.03
CA MET A 46 -0.37 -24.54 -16.30
C MET A 46 -1.50 -23.74 -16.96
N PRO A 47 -2.56 -24.39 -17.49
CA PRO A 47 -3.71 -23.70 -18.06
C PRO A 47 -4.37 -22.73 -17.08
N GLU A 48 -4.83 -21.57 -17.57
CA GLU A 48 -5.44 -20.51 -16.74
C GLU A 48 -6.61 -21.04 -15.87
N ALA A 49 -7.43 -21.96 -16.39
CA ALA A 49 -8.51 -22.60 -15.63
C ALA A 49 -8.00 -23.41 -14.42
N GLN A 50 -6.85 -24.07 -14.55
CA GLN A 50 -6.23 -24.81 -13.45
C GLN A 50 -5.56 -23.87 -12.44
N GLN A 51 -4.94 -22.78 -12.92
CA GLN A 51 -4.44 -21.73 -12.02
C GLN A 51 -5.59 -21.11 -11.20
N ALA A 52 -6.73 -20.82 -11.85
CA ALA A 52 -7.92 -20.26 -11.18
C ALA A 52 -8.50 -21.23 -10.13
N ALA A 53 -8.59 -22.52 -10.48
CA ALA A 53 -9.05 -23.56 -9.57
C ALA A 53 -8.11 -23.71 -8.36
N LEU A 54 -6.79 -23.65 -8.58
CA LEU A 54 -5.79 -23.68 -7.52
C LEU A 54 -5.89 -22.45 -6.60
N ALA A 55 -5.99 -21.25 -7.18
CA ALA A 55 -6.16 -20.02 -6.41
C ALA A 55 -7.42 -20.05 -5.54
N MET A 56 -8.52 -20.59 -6.08
CA MET A 56 -9.77 -20.77 -5.33
C MET A 56 -9.66 -21.85 -4.25
N ALA A 57 -8.94 -22.95 -4.50
CA ALA A 57 -8.66 -23.96 -3.49
C ALA A 57 -7.85 -23.36 -2.32
N ILE A 58 -6.82 -22.55 -2.61
CA ILE A 58 -6.04 -21.81 -1.61
C ILE A 58 -6.93 -20.79 -0.87
N PHE A 59 -7.83 -20.10 -1.58
CA PHE A 59 -8.76 -19.14 -0.96
C PHE A 59 -9.61 -19.80 0.15
N PHE A 60 -10.17 -20.99 -0.12
CA PHE A 60 -11.02 -21.66 0.87
C PHE A 60 -10.24 -22.46 1.93
N ARG A 61 -9.13 -23.09 1.55
CA ARG A 61 -8.37 -23.99 2.44
C ARG A 61 -7.22 -23.33 3.16
N GLN A 62 -6.86 -22.11 2.74
CA GLN A 62 -5.71 -21.36 3.23
C GLN A 62 -4.40 -22.14 2.99
N MET A 63 -3.29 -21.58 3.47
CA MET A 63 -1.98 -22.22 3.48
C MET A 63 -1.39 -22.10 4.88
N SER A 64 -0.59 -23.08 5.28
CA SER A 64 0.19 -22.96 6.52
C SER A 64 1.20 -21.81 6.39
N ALA A 65 1.75 -21.37 7.54
CA ALA A 65 2.79 -20.33 7.51
C ALA A 65 4.03 -20.81 6.74
N GLN A 66 4.34 -22.11 6.80
CA GLN A 66 5.47 -22.70 6.11
C GLN A 66 5.23 -22.75 4.59
N GLU A 67 4.05 -23.22 4.16
CA GLU A 67 3.66 -23.17 2.74
C GLU A 67 3.69 -21.74 2.20
N THR A 68 3.16 -20.77 2.97
CA THR A 68 3.15 -19.37 2.56
C THR A 68 4.56 -18.79 2.44
N ALA A 69 5.47 -19.17 3.35
CA ALA A 69 6.88 -18.77 3.29
C ALA A 69 7.58 -19.33 2.04
N MET A 70 7.36 -20.61 1.74
CA MET A 70 7.88 -21.25 0.53
C MET A 70 7.33 -20.58 -0.72
N LEU A 71 6.02 -20.29 -0.77
CA LEU A 71 5.42 -19.58 -1.89
C LEU A 71 6.04 -18.18 -2.05
N ALA A 72 6.18 -17.42 -0.97
CA ALA A 72 6.78 -16.08 -1.02
C ALA A 72 8.22 -16.14 -1.57
N GLU A 73 9.00 -17.13 -1.17
CA GLU A 73 10.39 -17.30 -1.61
C GLU A 73 10.49 -17.74 -3.07
N GLU A 74 9.69 -18.70 -3.53
CA GLU A 74 9.69 -19.12 -4.94
C GLU A 74 9.17 -17.99 -5.85
N LEU A 75 8.16 -17.21 -5.41
CA LEU A 75 7.73 -16.01 -6.12
C LEU A 75 8.83 -14.93 -6.16
N ARG A 76 9.58 -14.74 -5.07
CA ARG A 76 10.72 -13.82 -5.01
C ARG A 76 11.81 -14.20 -6.00
N LEU A 77 12.07 -15.50 -6.15
CA LEU A 77 13.10 -16.07 -7.01
C LEU A 77 12.68 -16.20 -8.49
N SER A 78 11.40 -15.94 -8.81
CA SER A 78 10.90 -15.97 -10.19
C SER A 78 11.47 -14.86 -11.09
N GLY A 79 12.18 -13.88 -10.52
CA GLY A 79 12.80 -12.77 -11.26
C GLY A 79 14.04 -12.23 -10.56
N GLU A 80 14.35 -10.97 -10.82
CA GLU A 80 15.50 -10.26 -10.28
C GLU A 80 15.34 -9.98 -8.78
N VAL A 81 16.48 -10.01 -8.08
CA VAL A 81 16.58 -9.70 -6.65
C VAL A 81 17.64 -8.61 -6.51
N ILE A 82 17.23 -7.45 -6.01
CA ILE A 82 18.12 -6.29 -5.88
C ILE A 82 19.09 -6.53 -4.73
N ASP A 83 20.37 -6.61 -5.06
CA ASP A 83 21.45 -6.61 -4.09
C ASP A 83 21.74 -5.18 -3.58
N LEU A 84 21.52 -4.98 -2.28
CA LEU A 84 21.81 -3.74 -1.55
C LEU A 84 22.88 -3.94 -0.47
N ASP A 85 23.66 -5.02 -0.50
CA ASP A 85 24.63 -5.37 0.54
C ASP A 85 25.76 -4.36 0.68
N ARG A 86 26.06 -3.60 -0.38
CA ARG A 86 27.02 -2.48 -0.34
C ARG A 86 26.54 -1.32 0.52
N LEU A 87 25.23 -1.23 0.82
CA LEU A 87 24.66 -0.23 1.69
C LEU A 87 24.66 -0.74 3.14
N THR A 88 25.51 -0.14 3.96
CA THR A 88 25.66 -0.48 5.39
C THR A 88 24.49 -0.04 6.26
N GLN A 89 23.68 0.90 5.76
CA GLN A 89 22.49 1.39 6.44
C GLN A 89 21.38 0.32 6.42
N PRO A 90 20.51 0.27 7.45
CA PRO A 90 19.38 -0.67 7.48
C PRO A 90 18.39 -0.41 6.35
N LYS A 91 17.89 -1.48 5.72
CA LYS A 91 16.94 -1.41 4.60
C LYS A 91 15.52 -1.75 5.07
N ILE A 92 14.67 -0.75 5.28
CA ILE A 92 13.30 -0.94 5.78
C ILE A 92 12.27 -0.55 4.73
N ALA A 93 11.41 -1.49 4.32
CA ALA A 93 10.30 -1.19 3.43
C ALA A 93 9.04 -0.82 4.23
N LYS A 94 8.36 0.26 3.81
CA LYS A 94 7.00 0.57 4.28
C LYS A 94 5.99 0.01 3.28
N VAL A 95 5.04 -0.76 3.78
CA VAL A 95 3.95 -1.36 2.98
C VAL A 95 2.62 -0.87 3.52
N SER A 96 1.64 -0.64 2.64
CA SER A 96 0.24 -0.44 3.00
C SER A 96 -0.62 -1.34 2.13
N THR A 97 -1.68 -1.92 2.70
CA THR A 97 -2.66 -2.74 1.97
C THR A 97 -3.72 -1.89 1.26
N GLY A 98 -3.38 -0.66 0.87
CA GLY A 98 -4.28 0.26 0.18
C GLY A 98 -5.35 0.91 1.08
N GLY A 99 -5.45 2.23 1.01
CA GLY A 99 -6.43 3.00 1.78
C GLY A 99 -6.74 4.36 1.17
N VAL A 100 -7.99 4.79 1.33
CA VAL A 100 -8.47 6.08 0.81
C VAL A 100 -7.81 7.24 1.56
N GLY A 101 -7.17 8.15 0.82
CA GLY A 101 -6.38 9.23 1.43
C GLY A 101 -5.07 8.75 2.04
N ASP A 102 -4.61 7.52 1.79
CA ASP A 102 -3.32 7.08 2.34
C ASP A 102 -2.15 7.74 1.60
N LYS A 103 -1.62 8.79 2.23
CA LYS A 103 -0.44 9.54 1.76
C LYS A 103 0.80 9.32 2.63
N THR A 104 0.75 8.33 3.53
CA THR A 104 1.82 8.07 4.51
C THR A 104 3.15 7.69 3.87
N SER A 105 3.15 6.98 2.74
CA SER A 105 4.39 6.58 2.04
C SER A 105 5.20 7.77 1.55
N MET A 106 4.53 8.86 1.11
CA MET A 106 5.19 10.09 0.67
C MET A 106 5.93 10.81 1.80
N VAL A 107 5.55 10.55 3.05
CA VAL A 107 6.17 11.16 4.23
C VAL A 107 7.19 10.20 4.86
N LEU A 108 6.84 8.93 5.02
CA LEU A 108 7.66 7.94 5.72
C LEU A 108 8.94 7.55 4.96
N GLY A 109 8.90 7.50 3.62
CA GLY A 109 10.10 7.24 2.82
C GLY A 109 11.19 8.30 3.05
N PRO A 110 10.90 9.59 2.82
CA PRO A 110 11.83 10.68 3.11
C PRO A 110 12.22 10.79 4.58
N LEU A 111 11.29 10.57 5.51
CA LEU A 111 11.56 10.61 6.95
C LEU A 111 12.55 9.52 7.37
N GLY A 112 12.35 8.28 6.91
CA GLY A 112 13.30 7.19 7.14
C GLY A 112 14.68 7.49 6.55
N ALA A 113 14.73 8.02 5.33
CA ALA A 113 15.97 8.45 4.69
C ALA A 113 16.68 9.58 5.44
N ALA A 114 15.94 10.52 6.03
CA ALA A 114 16.50 11.57 6.88
C ALA A 114 17.06 11.01 8.20
N ALA A 115 16.45 9.94 8.71
CA ALA A 115 16.90 9.20 9.89
C ALA A 115 18.04 8.19 9.62
N GLY A 116 18.58 8.13 8.40
CA GLY A 116 19.69 7.24 8.03
C GLY A 116 19.26 5.81 7.65
N VAL A 117 17.99 5.61 7.30
CA VAL A 117 17.44 4.32 6.86
C VAL A 117 17.29 4.32 5.33
N ILE A 118 17.63 3.21 4.67
CA ILE A 118 17.33 3.03 3.24
C ILE A 118 15.89 2.55 3.12
N MET A 119 15.08 3.30 2.39
CA MET A 119 13.65 3.07 2.21
C MET A 119 13.36 2.67 0.75
N PRO A 120 13.55 1.39 0.37
CA PRO A 120 13.15 0.89 -0.94
C PRO A 120 11.63 0.92 -1.05
N GLY A 121 11.12 1.47 -2.15
CA GLY A 121 9.68 1.66 -2.35
C GLY A 121 9.26 1.47 -3.79
N MET A 122 9.09 0.23 -4.23
CA MET A 122 8.32 -0.06 -5.45
C MET A 122 6.83 -0.20 -5.10
N ASN A 123 5.96 0.38 -5.90
CA ASN A 123 4.52 0.41 -5.61
C ASN A 123 3.80 -0.31 -6.74
N GLY A 124 2.96 -1.27 -6.36
CA GLY A 124 2.03 -1.91 -7.28
C GLY A 124 0.96 -0.94 -7.77
N LYS A 125 0.19 -1.40 -8.76
CA LYS A 125 -1.01 -0.70 -9.22
C LYS A 125 -2.09 -0.78 -8.15
N ASP A 126 -2.99 0.20 -8.16
CA ASP A 126 -4.02 0.35 -7.14
C ASP A 126 -4.92 -0.86 -6.94
N GLU A 127 -5.33 -1.02 -5.69
CA GLU A 127 -6.37 -1.94 -5.29
C GLU A 127 -7.73 -1.22 -5.34
N GLU A 128 -8.69 -1.84 -6.02
CA GLU A 128 -10.09 -1.39 -6.12
C GLU A 128 -10.25 0.03 -6.71
N PHE A 129 -10.54 1.03 -5.87
CA PHE A 129 -10.82 2.43 -6.27
C PHE A 129 -9.77 3.43 -5.78
N CYS A 130 -8.70 2.98 -5.11
CA CYS A 130 -7.66 3.87 -4.61
C CYS A 130 -6.85 4.49 -5.76
N ILE A 131 -6.18 5.60 -5.45
CA ILE A 131 -5.20 6.26 -6.32
C ILE A 131 -3.82 5.96 -5.75
N SER A 132 -2.88 5.55 -6.59
CA SER A 132 -1.60 5.04 -6.12
C SER A 132 -0.69 6.17 -5.72
N THR A 133 0.30 5.88 -4.87
CA THR A 133 1.29 6.87 -4.48
C THR A 133 2.02 7.45 -5.70
N VAL A 134 2.32 6.62 -6.70
CA VAL A 134 2.98 7.07 -7.94
C VAL A 134 2.05 7.96 -8.76
N GLU A 135 0.76 7.62 -8.89
CA GLU A 135 -0.21 8.48 -9.58
C GLU A 135 -0.42 9.82 -8.88
N LYS A 136 -0.40 9.86 -7.54
CA LYS A 136 -0.41 11.12 -6.78
C LYS A 136 0.81 11.97 -7.15
N LEU A 137 2.01 11.39 -7.12
CA LEU A 137 3.26 12.11 -7.41
C LEU A 137 3.37 12.59 -8.86
N ARG A 138 2.66 11.97 -9.83
CA ARG A 138 2.57 12.48 -11.21
C ARG A 138 1.91 13.86 -11.32
N SER A 139 1.23 14.33 -10.27
CA SER A 139 0.78 15.73 -10.20
C SER A 139 1.93 16.75 -10.12
N ILE A 140 3.15 16.30 -9.77
CA ILE A 140 4.37 17.11 -9.83
C ILE A 140 4.91 17.05 -11.26
N PRO A 141 5.01 18.17 -11.99
CA PRO A 141 5.50 18.15 -13.36
C PRO A 141 6.91 17.58 -13.48
N GLY A 142 7.12 16.74 -14.49
CA GLY A 142 8.39 16.07 -14.77
C GLY A 142 8.64 14.81 -13.94
N PHE A 143 7.84 14.53 -12.91
CA PHE A 143 8.01 13.34 -12.08
C PHE A 143 7.81 12.07 -12.91
N ASN A 144 8.83 11.21 -12.92
CA ASN A 144 8.82 9.91 -13.57
C ASN A 144 8.88 8.79 -12.52
N GLY A 145 7.75 8.10 -12.33
CA GLY A 145 7.67 6.94 -11.44
C GLY A 145 8.34 5.68 -12.00
N LYS A 146 8.73 5.64 -13.29
CA LYS A 146 9.40 4.48 -13.89
C LYS A 146 10.92 4.61 -13.72
N ALA A 147 11.53 3.56 -13.19
CA ALA A 147 12.97 3.43 -13.08
C ALA A 147 13.39 2.01 -13.46
N THR A 148 14.55 1.87 -14.09
CA THR A 148 15.23 0.56 -14.18
C THR A 148 15.72 0.14 -12.80
N LEU A 149 15.99 -1.15 -12.59
CA LEU A 149 16.55 -1.64 -11.32
C LEU A 149 17.86 -0.93 -10.95
N GLU A 150 18.70 -0.65 -11.95
CA GLU A 150 19.97 0.06 -11.73
C GLU A 150 19.74 1.53 -11.32
N GLN A 151 18.79 2.22 -11.95
CA GLN A 151 18.42 3.59 -11.55
C GLN A 151 17.85 3.62 -10.13
N PHE A 152 16.99 2.65 -9.79
CA PHE A 152 16.42 2.49 -8.46
C PHE A 152 17.52 2.29 -7.41
N ARG A 153 18.45 1.36 -7.66
CA ARG A 153 19.61 1.08 -6.81
C ARG A 153 20.47 2.34 -6.59
N GLN A 154 20.86 3.02 -7.67
CA GLN A 154 21.65 4.25 -7.60
C GLN A 154 20.94 5.38 -6.84
N GLN A 155 19.61 5.48 -6.96
CA GLN A 155 18.83 6.46 -6.22
C GLN A 155 18.81 6.13 -4.72
N LEU A 156 18.65 4.86 -4.35
CA LEU A 156 18.75 4.45 -2.95
C LEU A 156 20.12 4.77 -2.36
N GLU A 157 21.20 4.53 -3.10
CA GLU A 157 22.57 4.87 -2.66
C GLU A 157 22.75 6.38 -2.43
N ARG A 158 22.21 7.23 -3.31
CA ARG A 158 22.41 8.68 -3.25
C ARG A 158 21.45 9.40 -2.31
N VAL A 159 20.18 9.01 -2.32
CA VAL A 159 19.08 9.72 -1.65
C VAL A 159 18.65 9.01 -0.37
N GLY A 160 18.71 7.68 -0.35
CA GLY A 160 18.21 6.83 0.74
C GLY A 160 16.74 6.46 0.62
N CYS A 161 16.00 6.96 -0.37
CA CYS A 161 14.62 6.54 -0.64
C CYS A 161 14.23 6.68 -2.11
N ALA A 162 13.26 5.88 -2.52
CA ALA A 162 12.64 5.93 -3.84
C ALA A 162 11.17 5.54 -3.76
N ILE A 163 10.34 6.14 -4.62
CA ILE A 163 8.93 5.75 -4.83
C ILE A 163 8.74 5.54 -6.32
N THR A 164 8.81 4.28 -6.77
CA THR A 164 8.68 3.92 -8.18
C THR A 164 7.48 3.01 -8.41
N GLU A 165 7.10 2.85 -9.67
CA GLU A 165 6.25 1.74 -10.11
C GLU A 165 6.98 0.41 -9.85
N GLN A 166 6.18 -0.65 -9.71
CA GLN A 166 6.68 -2.02 -9.73
C GLN A 166 7.41 -2.29 -11.05
N CYS A 167 8.64 -2.76 -10.97
CA CYS A 167 9.39 -3.25 -12.13
C CYS A 167 8.94 -4.68 -12.46
N SER A 168 8.70 -4.97 -13.75
CA SER A 168 8.28 -6.30 -14.23
C SER A 168 9.30 -7.40 -13.98
N ASP A 169 10.56 -7.02 -13.76
CA ASP A 169 11.64 -7.97 -13.48
C ASP A 169 11.60 -8.46 -12.03
N ILE A 170 10.84 -7.79 -11.14
CA ILE A 170 10.72 -8.16 -9.73
C ILE A 170 9.49 -9.05 -9.51
N ALA A 171 9.73 -10.31 -9.14
CA ALA A 171 8.70 -11.31 -8.87
C ALA A 171 7.61 -11.44 -9.97
N PRO A 172 7.99 -11.64 -11.26
CA PRO A 172 7.04 -11.71 -12.38
C PRO A 172 5.95 -12.78 -12.21
N ALA A 173 6.23 -13.89 -11.53
CA ALA A 173 5.21 -14.90 -11.25
C ALA A 173 4.07 -14.35 -10.38
N ASP A 174 4.39 -13.45 -9.45
CA ASP A 174 3.39 -12.80 -8.61
C ASP A 174 2.50 -11.87 -9.44
N ASP A 175 3.03 -11.14 -10.43
CA ASP A 175 2.24 -10.28 -11.31
C ASP A 175 1.23 -11.08 -12.15
N LEU A 176 1.62 -12.27 -12.64
CA LEU A 176 0.73 -13.20 -13.33
C LEU A 176 -0.39 -13.70 -12.41
N LEU A 177 -0.02 -14.19 -11.22
CA LEU A 177 -0.99 -14.66 -10.22
C LEU A 177 -1.90 -13.53 -9.73
N TYR A 178 -1.39 -12.32 -9.55
CA TYR A 178 -2.16 -11.15 -9.13
C TYR A 178 -3.19 -10.78 -10.19
N THR A 179 -2.80 -10.76 -11.48
CA THR A 179 -3.70 -10.51 -12.60
C THR A 179 -4.81 -11.55 -12.68
N LEU A 180 -4.48 -12.83 -12.49
CA LEU A 180 -5.47 -13.90 -12.39
C LEU A 180 -6.43 -13.70 -11.21
N ARG A 181 -5.90 -13.34 -10.04
CA ARG A 181 -6.69 -13.14 -8.82
C ARG A 181 -7.71 -12.01 -8.96
N GLN A 182 -7.37 -10.94 -9.70
CA GLN A 182 -8.30 -9.85 -10.03
C GLN A 182 -9.51 -10.33 -10.84
N LYS A 183 -9.31 -11.30 -11.75
CA LYS A 183 -10.38 -11.83 -12.61
C LYS A 183 -11.22 -12.94 -11.95
N THR A 184 -10.70 -13.54 -10.88
CA THR A 184 -11.28 -14.75 -10.25
C THR A 184 -11.86 -14.49 -8.87
N GLY A 185 -11.82 -13.25 -8.37
CA GLY A 185 -12.35 -12.91 -7.05
C GLY A 185 -11.52 -13.46 -5.88
N THR A 186 -10.25 -13.81 -6.12
CA THR A 186 -9.36 -14.45 -5.13
C THR A 186 -8.30 -13.48 -4.56
N ILE A 187 -8.48 -12.17 -4.75
CA ILE A 187 -7.64 -11.14 -4.11
C ILE A 187 -7.68 -11.25 -2.58
N PRO A 188 -8.83 -11.38 -1.88
CA PRO A 188 -8.93 -11.41 -0.42
C PRO A 188 -8.46 -12.71 0.25
N SER A 189 -7.44 -13.38 -0.29
CA SER A 189 -6.83 -14.58 0.30
C SER A 189 -5.59 -14.18 1.11
N LEU A 190 -5.63 -14.35 2.43
CA LEU A 190 -4.55 -13.99 3.35
C LEU A 190 -3.17 -14.58 2.97
N PRO A 191 -3.02 -15.88 2.64
CA PRO A 191 -1.74 -16.43 2.24
C PRO A 191 -1.26 -15.89 0.89
N LEU A 192 -2.14 -15.66 -0.09
CA LEU A 192 -1.75 -15.10 -1.38
C LEU A 192 -1.37 -13.63 -1.28
N ILE A 193 -2.05 -12.85 -0.43
CA ILE A 193 -1.66 -11.47 -0.11
C ILE A 193 -0.29 -11.47 0.58
N THR A 194 -0.09 -12.34 1.56
CA THR A 194 1.18 -12.44 2.29
C THR A 194 2.33 -12.84 1.36
N GLY A 195 2.13 -13.86 0.52
CA GLY A 195 3.10 -14.30 -0.47
C GLY A 195 3.48 -13.18 -1.44
N SER A 196 2.47 -12.47 -1.96
CA SER A 196 2.65 -11.34 -2.89
C SER A 196 3.38 -10.14 -2.27
N ILE A 197 3.04 -9.76 -1.02
CA ILE A 197 3.71 -8.65 -0.33
C ILE A 197 5.17 -9.00 -0.07
N LEU A 198 5.43 -10.18 0.50
CA LEU A 198 6.78 -10.57 0.92
C LEU A 198 7.67 -10.85 -0.29
N SER A 199 7.19 -11.49 -1.34
CA SER A 199 7.99 -11.78 -2.53
C SER A 199 8.57 -10.51 -3.14
N LYS A 200 7.71 -9.52 -3.46
CA LYS A 200 8.13 -8.24 -4.04
C LYS A 200 9.06 -7.47 -3.11
N LYS A 201 8.67 -7.31 -1.84
CA LYS A 201 9.41 -6.45 -0.91
C LYS A 201 10.78 -7.04 -0.56
N LEU A 202 10.89 -8.35 -0.46
CA LEU A 202 12.18 -8.99 -0.22
C LEU A 202 13.06 -9.00 -1.49
N ALA A 203 12.45 -9.09 -2.68
CA ALA A 203 13.18 -8.91 -3.94
C ALA A 203 13.69 -7.46 -4.13
N GLU A 204 13.03 -6.45 -3.53
CA GLU A 204 13.53 -5.06 -3.48
C GLU A 204 14.76 -4.87 -2.56
N GLY A 205 15.24 -5.92 -1.89
CA GLY A 205 16.45 -5.88 -1.04
C GLY A 205 16.20 -5.40 0.39
N CYS A 206 14.95 -5.39 0.87
CA CYS A 206 14.68 -4.98 2.24
C CYS A 206 14.99 -6.07 3.28
N GLU A 207 15.52 -5.64 4.42
CA GLU A 207 15.87 -6.50 5.58
C GLU A 207 14.73 -6.54 6.61
N GLY A 208 13.85 -5.54 6.55
CA GLY A 208 12.73 -5.42 7.45
C GLY A 208 11.54 -4.67 6.86
N LEU A 209 10.36 -4.93 7.42
CA LEU A 209 9.10 -4.40 6.93
C LEU A 209 8.30 -3.73 8.05
N VAL A 210 7.73 -2.57 7.74
CA VAL A 210 6.65 -1.95 8.51
C VAL A 210 5.40 -1.96 7.63
N ILE A 211 4.39 -2.70 8.06
CA ILE A 211 3.18 -2.96 7.28
C ILE A 211 2.00 -2.26 7.92
N ASP A 212 1.31 -1.45 7.13
CA ASP A 212 0.07 -0.78 7.49
C ASP A 212 -1.11 -1.57 6.91
N VAL A 213 -1.72 -2.42 7.75
CA VAL A 213 -2.85 -3.27 7.37
C VAL A 213 -4.14 -2.50 7.62
N LYS A 214 -4.75 -2.04 6.53
CA LYS A 214 -5.98 -1.26 6.55
C LYS A 214 -7.19 -2.16 6.78
N TRP A 215 -8.20 -1.65 7.47
CA TRP A 215 -9.51 -2.30 7.56
C TRP A 215 -10.69 -1.32 7.46
N GLY A 216 -11.82 -1.82 7.00
CA GLY A 216 -13.08 -1.07 6.92
C GLY A 216 -13.41 -0.59 5.51
N ASN A 217 -14.31 0.38 5.40
CA ASN A 217 -14.95 0.71 4.12
C ASN A 217 -14.03 1.32 3.04
N GLY A 218 -12.86 1.84 3.43
CA GLY A 218 -11.83 2.33 2.51
C GLY A 218 -10.75 1.32 2.15
N SER A 219 -10.90 0.04 2.49
CA SER A 219 -9.96 -1.05 2.18
C SER A 219 -10.70 -2.22 1.52
N PHE A 220 -9.98 -3.06 0.79
CA PHE A 220 -10.51 -4.34 0.34
C PHE A 220 -10.70 -5.33 1.51
N ILE A 221 -10.02 -5.13 2.64
CA ILE A 221 -10.21 -5.90 3.87
C ILE A 221 -11.26 -5.20 4.73
N ARG A 222 -12.52 -5.62 4.62
CA ARG A 222 -13.63 -4.96 5.32
C ARG A 222 -13.72 -5.31 6.80
N ASP A 223 -13.38 -6.56 7.15
CA ASP A 223 -13.50 -7.09 8.51
C ASP A 223 -12.23 -6.86 9.35
N LEU A 224 -12.42 -6.40 10.59
CA LEU A 224 -11.32 -6.11 11.51
C LEU A 224 -10.57 -7.38 11.91
N GLU A 225 -11.26 -8.49 12.16
CA GLU A 225 -10.59 -9.73 12.59
C GLU A 225 -9.77 -10.35 11.47
N GLN A 226 -10.24 -10.27 10.22
CA GLN A 226 -9.44 -10.62 9.04
C GLN A 226 -8.18 -9.75 8.90
N ALA A 227 -8.29 -8.44 9.13
CA ALA A 227 -7.13 -7.54 9.10
C ALA A 227 -6.10 -7.90 10.18
N LYS A 228 -6.56 -8.21 11.40
CA LYS A 228 -5.69 -8.71 12.48
C LYS A 228 -5.06 -10.04 12.14
N GLN A 229 -5.81 -10.96 11.53
CA GLN A 229 -5.28 -12.24 11.06
C GLN A 229 -4.20 -12.03 9.99
N LEU A 230 -4.42 -11.14 9.02
CA LEU A 230 -3.41 -10.80 8.01
C LEU A 230 -2.14 -10.26 8.68
N ALA A 231 -2.26 -9.31 9.61
CA ALA A 231 -1.14 -8.74 10.35
C ALA A 231 -0.32 -9.82 11.08
N ARG A 232 -0.98 -10.83 11.67
CA ARG A 232 -0.32 -11.97 12.34
C ARG A 232 0.32 -12.95 11.36
N ILE A 233 -0.32 -13.23 10.23
CA ILE A 233 0.21 -14.14 9.21
C ILE A 233 1.45 -13.51 8.56
N VAL A 234 1.37 -12.26 8.09
CA VAL A 234 2.49 -11.61 7.39
C VAL A 234 3.71 -11.45 8.29
N THR A 235 3.51 -11.10 9.57
CA THR A 235 4.62 -11.00 10.54
C THR A 235 5.22 -12.37 10.85
N ARG A 236 4.40 -13.42 11.00
CA ARG A 236 4.88 -14.79 11.22
C ARG A 236 5.68 -15.32 10.03
N VAL A 237 5.17 -15.15 8.81
CA VAL A 237 5.82 -15.62 7.58
C VAL A 237 7.13 -14.85 7.32
N ALA A 238 7.14 -13.53 7.54
CA ALA A 238 8.36 -12.74 7.45
C ALA A 238 9.44 -13.25 8.43
N ARG A 239 9.06 -13.59 9.67
CA ARG A 239 10.01 -14.16 10.64
C ARG A 239 10.54 -15.53 10.24
N SER A 240 9.70 -16.41 9.67
CA SER A 240 10.20 -17.70 9.17
C SER A 240 11.17 -17.55 8.00
N LEU A 241 11.12 -16.41 7.29
CA LEU A 241 12.09 -16.01 6.26
C LEU A 241 13.28 -15.22 6.83
N ASN A 242 13.47 -15.19 8.15
CA ASN A 242 14.52 -14.43 8.84
C ASN A 242 14.50 -12.92 8.50
N ARG A 243 13.30 -12.34 8.47
CA ARG A 243 13.09 -10.90 8.24
C ARG A 243 12.35 -10.27 9.41
N LYS A 244 12.77 -9.06 9.78
CA LYS A 244 12.10 -8.28 10.83
C LYS A 244 10.80 -7.72 10.26
N CYS A 245 9.69 -7.84 10.98
CA CYS A 245 8.41 -7.33 10.49
C CYS A 245 7.54 -6.85 11.64
N VAL A 246 6.99 -5.64 11.49
CA VAL A 246 5.96 -5.10 12.38
C VAL A 246 4.77 -4.70 11.52
N ALA A 247 3.57 -5.09 11.93
CA ALA A 247 2.32 -4.70 11.30
C ALA A 247 1.46 -3.86 12.27
N LEU A 248 0.92 -2.75 11.78
CA LEU A 248 -0.12 -1.98 12.46
C LEU A 248 -1.45 -2.23 11.75
N VAL A 249 -2.49 -2.56 12.51
CA VAL A 249 -3.86 -2.67 12.00
C VAL A 249 -4.54 -1.32 12.17
N THR A 250 -4.93 -0.67 11.08
CA THR A 250 -5.37 0.73 11.09
C THR A 250 -6.72 0.95 10.42
N ASP A 251 -7.55 1.80 11.03
CA ASP A 251 -8.88 2.14 10.54
C ASP A 251 -8.79 2.98 9.26
N ILE A 252 -9.57 2.61 8.25
CA ILE A 252 -9.78 3.41 7.05
C ILE A 252 -11.28 3.52 6.70
N ASN A 253 -12.15 3.51 7.71
CA ASN A 253 -13.58 3.71 7.50
C ASN A 253 -13.88 5.13 7.03
N GLN A 254 -13.09 6.10 7.48
CA GLN A 254 -13.02 7.46 6.92
C GLN A 254 -11.68 7.67 6.19
N PRO A 255 -11.61 8.56 5.18
CA PRO A 255 -10.36 8.88 4.52
C PRO A 255 -9.29 9.34 5.52
N LEU A 256 -8.04 8.95 5.32
CA LEU A 256 -6.93 9.45 6.14
C LEU A 256 -6.57 10.89 5.75
N GLY A 257 -6.43 11.77 6.76
CA GLY A 257 -6.22 13.19 6.55
C GLY A 257 -7.49 13.92 6.09
N ASP A 258 -7.33 15.09 5.45
CA ASP A 258 -8.42 15.98 5.08
C ASP A 258 -8.62 16.09 3.56
N SER A 259 -7.83 15.36 2.76
CA SER A 259 -7.91 15.36 1.30
C SER A 259 -7.98 13.95 0.68
N VAL A 260 -8.71 13.84 -0.44
CA VAL A 260 -8.67 12.66 -1.32
C VAL A 260 -8.58 13.14 -2.77
N GLY A 261 -7.58 12.65 -3.49
CA GLY A 261 -7.25 13.07 -4.85
C GLY A 261 -5.77 12.86 -5.15
N THR A 262 -5.34 13.34 -6.32
CA THR A 262 -3.94 13.25 -6.75
C THR A 262 -3.13 14.42 -6.19
N GLY A 263 -3.22 15.61 -6.81
CA GLY A 263 -2.47 16.79 -6.36
C GLY A 263 -2.83 17.23 -4.95
N LEU A 264 -4.11 17.14 -4.58
CA LEU A 264 -4.60 17.49 -3.24
C LEU A 264 -3.95 16.66 -2.12
N GLU A 265 -3.61 15.39 -2.37
CA GLU A 265 -2.93 14.54 -1.39
C GLU A 265 -1.43 14.79 -1.35
N VAL A 266 -0.79 15.14 -2.47
CA VAL A 266 0.61 15.58 -2.49
C VAL A 266 0.76 16.86 -1.67
N LEU A 267 -0.15 17.83 -1.85
CA LEU A 267 -0.15 19.08 -1.08
C LEU A 267 -0.29 18.83 0.42
N GLU A 268 -1.16 17.92 0.85
CA GLU A 268 -1.30 17.58 2.26
C GLU A 268 -0.08 16.85 2.83
N ALA A 269 0.57 15.96 2.06
CA ALA A 269 1.82 15.34 2.46
C ALA A 269 2.97 16.36 2.59
N VAL A 270 3.05 17.34 1.69
CA VAL A 270 4.03 18.45 1.78
C VAL A 270 3.77 19.31 3.01
N ARG A 271 2.50 19.61 3.35
CA ARG A 271 2.16 20.30 4.60
C ARG A 271 2.63 19.52 5.82
N LEU A 272 2.48 18.20 5.82
CA LEU A 272 2.97 17.35 6.91
C LEU A 272 4.49 17.34 7.02
N LEU A 273 5.20 17.30 5.90
CA LEU A 273 6.65 17.42 5.88
C LEU A 273 7.17 18.80 6.34
N LYS A 274 6.29 19.82 6.39
CA LYS A 274 6.55 21.14 6.99
C LYS A 274 6.15 21.21 8.48
N GLY A 275 5.69 20.11 9.07
CA GLY A 275 5.26 20.02 10.46
C GLY A 275 3.80 20.41 10.72
N GLU A 276 2.99 20.54 9.67
CA GLU A 276 1.56 20.90 9.75
C GLU A 276 0.64 19.74 9.33
N GLY A 277 -0.67 19.97 9.21
CA GLY A 277 -1.61 19.03 8.61
C GLY A 277 -2.55 18.32 9.60
N PRO A 278 -3.37 17.38 9.13
CA PRO A 278 -4.42 16.76 9.93
C PRO A 278 -3.87 15.89 11.08
N GLU A 279 -4.56 15.90 12.21
CA GLU A 279 -4.14 15.19 13.44
C GLU A 279 -4.06 13.67 13.25
N ASP A 280 -5.01 13.06 12.53
CA ASP A 280 -5.02 11.62 12.27
C ASP A 280 -3.85 11.17 11.37
N LEU A 281 -3.54 11.96 10.34
CA LEU A 281 -2.38 11.72 9.48
C LEU A 281 -1.07 11.87 10.27
N GLN A 282 -0.96 12.92 11.11
CA GLN A 282 0.20 13.11 11.99
C GLN A 282 0.38 11.92 12.95
N ASP A 283 -0.69 11.48 13.62
CA ASP A 283 -0.67 10.38 14.58
C ASP A 283 -0.25 9.06 13.92
N LEU A 284 -0.78 8.76 12.72
CA LEU A 284 -0.42 7.54 12.01
C LEU A 284 1.03 7.57 11.50
N VAL A 285 1.48 8.68 10.91
CA VAL A 285 2.87 8.84 10.46
C VAL A 285 3.82 8.74 11.65
N LEU A 286 3.45 9.30 12.80
CA LEU A 286 4.25 9.17 14.02
C LEU A 286 4.40 7.70 14.42
N LYS A 287 3.29 6.96 14.51
CA LYS A 287 3.30 5.54 14.92
C LYS A 287 4.05 4.64 13.94
N LEU A 288 3.80 4.78 12.63
CA LEU A 288 4.53 4.01 11.61
C LEU A 288 6.01 4.40 11.56
N GLY A 289 6.33 5.69 11.63
CA GLY A 289 7.70 6.19 11.64
C GLY A 289 8.50 5.67 12.84
N MET A 290 7.86 5.59 14.01
CA MET A 290 8.46 4.99 15.20
C MET A 290 8.84 3.53 14.97
N GLU A 291 8.00 2.75 14.29
CA GLU A 291 8.33 1.37 13.94
C GLU A 291 9.49 1.32 12.93
N VAL A 292 9.52 2.20 11.93
CA VAL A 292 10.64 2.26 10.96
C VAL A 292 11.97 2.48 11.68
N VAL A 293 12.08 3.53 12.51
CA VAL A 293 13.36 3.85 13.18
C VAL A 293 13.76 2.85 14.25
N ARG A 294 12.80 2.17 14.89
CA ARG A 294 13.09 1.09 15.86
C ARG A 294 13.55 -0.17 15.18
N LEU A 295 12.87 -0.58 14.10
CA LEU A 295 13.19 -1.79 13.36
C LEU A 295 14.54 -1.67 12.65
N ALA A 296 14.88 -0.45 12.22
CA ALA A 296 16.19 -0.06 11.71
C ALA A 296 17.29 0.01 12.78
N GLY A 297 16.97 0.00 14.08
CA GLY A 297 17.95 0.15 15.16
C GLY A 297 18.46 1.57 15.38
N VAL A 298 17.86 2.58 14.73
CA VAL A 298 18.16 4.01 14.91
C VAL A 298 17.70 4.50 16.29
N ALA A 299 16.62 3.91 16.82
CA ALA A 299 16.05 4.27 18.11
C ALA A 299 15.91 3.05 19.03
N GLY A 300 16.50 3.11 20.23
CA GLY A 300 16.48 2.02 21.21
C GLY A 300 15.24 1.96 22.12
N SER A 301 14.44 3.02 22.18
CA SER A 301 13.25 3.10 23.03
C SER A 301 12.07 3.77 22.30
N THR A 302 10.85 3.60 22.84
CA THR A 302 9.65 4.28 22.35
C THR A 302 9.79 5.80 22.40
N LEU A 303 10.39 6.33 23.48
CA LEU A 303 10.60 7.78 23.63
C LEU A 303 11.60 8.32 22.61
N SER A 304 12.75 7.65 22.44
CA SER A 304 13.75 8.07 21.44
C SER A 304 13.20 7.96 20.03
N ALA A 305 12.39 6.93 19.73
CA ALA A 305 11.76 6.78 18.42
C ALA A 305 10.80 7.93 18.11
N LYS A 306 9.96 8.30 19.08
CA LYS A 306 9.05 9.45 18.97
C LYS A 306 9.84 10.74 18.72
N GLN A 307 10.88 10.98 19.51
CA GLN A 307 11.74 12.17 19.37
C GLN A 307 12.44 12.24 18.00
N THR A 308 12.95 11.12 17.49
CA THR A 308 13.57 11.06 16.16
C THR A 308 12.58 11.41 15.06
N VAL A 309 11.38 10.84 15.08
CA VAL A 309 10.35 11.10 14.06
C VAL A 309 9.89 12.56 14.11
N GLU A 310 9.57 13.07 15.31
CA GLU A 310 9.16 14.46 15.48
C GLU A 310 10.25 15.45 15.07
N LYS A 311 11.52 15.15 15.36
CA LYS A 311 12.66 15.97 14.95
C LYS A 311 12.68 16.13 13.43
N HIS A 312 12.66 15.02 12.68
CA HIS A 312 12.78 15.05 11.22
C HIS A 312 11.58 15.68 10.51
N LEU A 313 10.41 15.69 11.14
CA LEU A 313 9.24 16.44 10.66
C LEU A 313 9.36 17.95 10.94
N LYS A 314 9.93 18.34 12.09
CA LYS A 314 10.00 19.75 12.52
C LYS A 314 11.20 20.50 11.96
N ASP A 315 12.34 19.83 11.77
CA ASP A 315 13.58 20.47 11.30
C ASP A 315 13.69 20.57 9.77
N GLY A 316 12.68 20.08 9.04
CA GLY A 316 12.63 20.14 7.57
C GLY A 316 13.51 19.11 6.86
N SER A 317 14.27 18.28 7.57
CA SER A 317 15.15 17.29 6.93
C SER A 317 14.39 16.22 6.13
N ALA A 318 13.20 15.80 6.60
CA ALA A 318 12.33 14.91 5.83
C ALA A 318 11.83 15.57 4.54
N LEU A 319 11.49 16.87 4.58
CA LEU A 319 11.07 17.63 3.39
C LEU A 319 12.20 17.72 2.36
N GLU A 320 13.43 17.98 2.81
CA GLU A 320 14.59 18.03 1.91
C GLU A 320 14.88 16.67 1.26
N LYS A 321 14.71 15.56 2.00
CA LYS A 321 14.77 14.21 1.41
C LYS A 321 13.66 13.97 0.40
N PHE A 322 12.44 14.46 0.65
CA PHE A 322 11.33 14.35 -0.31
C PHE A 322 11.64 15.10 -1.60
N LYS A 323 12.17 16.33 -1.50
CA LYS A 323 12.63 17.11 -2.65
C LYS A 323 13.77 16.41 -3.39
N ALA A 324 14.74 15.83 -2.67
CA ALA A 324 15.83 15.09 -3.29
C ALA A 324 15.34 13.86 -4.07
N MET A 325 14.39 13.11 -3.50
CA MET A 325 13.74 11.97 -4.16
C MET A 325 12.98 12.41 -5.42
N VAL A 326 12.13 13.43 -5.32
CA VAL A 326 11.38 13.97 -6.45
C VAL A 326 12.32 14.45 -7.56
N ARG A 327 13.41 15.15 -7.21
CA ARG A 327 14.43 15.62 -8.17
C ARG A 327 15.14 14.47 -8.88
N ALA A 328 15.50 13.42 -8.13
CA ALA A 328 16.15 12.23 -8.71
C ALA A 328 15.25 11.53 -9.74
N GLN A 329 13.93 11.68 -9.58
CA GLN A 329 12.91 11.16 -10.50
C GLN A 329 12.43 12.21 -11.52
N GLY A 330 13.17 13.30 -11.73
CA GLY A 330 12.89 14.32 -12.76
C GLY A 330 11.82 15.36 -12.40
N GLY A 331 11.22 15.26 -11.21
CA GLY A 331 10.17 16.18 -10.77
C GLY A 331 10.69 17.57 -10.42
N LYS A 332 9.86 18.58 -10.71
CA LYS A 332 10.14 19.99 -10.43
C LYS A 332 9.94 20.34 -8.94
N THR A 333 11.02 20.42 -8.18
CA THR A 333 10.96 20.64 -6.72
C THR A 333 10.47 22.02 -6.31
N ASP A 334 10.53 23.01 -7.19
CA ASP A 334 10.03 24.36 -6.94
C ASP A 334 8.50 24.41 -6.77
N TRP A 335 7.78 23.34 -7.16
CA TRP A 335 6.34 23.16 -6.89
C TRP A 335 6.08 22.73 -5.44
N ILE A 336 7.03 22.02 -4.82
CA ILE A 336 6.97 21.62 -3.41
C ILE A 336 7.20 22.84 -2.51
N ASP A 337 8.11 23.71 -2.93
CA ASP A 337 8.41 24.97 -2.24
C ASP A 337 7.24 25.95 -2.31
N ASP A 338 6.62 26.05 -3.49
CA ASP A 338 5.47 26.90 -3.77
C ASP A 338 4.23 26.08 -4.20
N PRO A 339 3.40 25.65 -3.23
CA PRO A 339 2.13 24.95 -3.46
C PRO A 339 1.17 25.64 -4.42
N SER A 340 1.26 26.97 -4.61
CA SER A 340 0.36 27.71 -5.49
C SER A 340 0.51 27.29 -6.96
N LYS A 341 1.65 26.72 -7.32
CA LYS A 341 1.94 26.19 -8.67
C LYS A 341 1.15 24.94 -9.00
N PHE A 342 0.72 24.16 -8.00
CA PHE A 342 -0.08 22.95 -8.27
C PHE A 342 -1.38 23.30 -9.00
N PRO A 343 -1.91 22.40 -9.84
CA PRO A 343 -3.10 22.70 -10.63
C PRO A 343 -4.32 22.84 -9.71
N HIS A 344 -5.08 23.92 -9.88
CA HIS A 344 -6.33 24.17 -9.13
C HIS A 344 -7.54 23.85 -9.99
N ALA A 345 -8.59 23.31 -9.37
CA ALA A 345 -9.85 23.09 -10.05
C ALA A 345 -10.51 24.44 -10.39
N LYS A 346 -11.23 24.46 -11.51
CA LYS A 346 -11.99 25.64 -11.97
C LYS A 346 -13.12 25.99 -11.02
N PHE A 347 -13.72 24.98 -10.40
CA PHE A 347 -14.88 25.13 -9.54
C PHE A 347 -14.72 24.37 -8.24
N ILE A 348 -15.27 24.94 -7.17
CA ILE A 348 -15.34 24.32 -5.85
C ILE A 348 -16.79 24.39 -5.38
N ARG A 349 -17.36 23.22 -5.04
CA ARG A 349 -18.73 23.09 -4.55
C ARG A 349 -18.74 22.39 -3.19
N LYS A 350 -19.43 22.98 -2.20
CA LYS A 350 -19.65 22.29 -0.93
C LYS A 350 -20.69 21.20 -1.06
N LEU A 351 -20.49 20.08 -0.34
CA LEU A 351 -21.58 19.17 0.01
C LEU A 351 -22.20 19.64 1.33
N PRO A 352 -23.39 20.25 1.33
CA PRO A 352 -24.00 20.75 2.56
C PRO A 352 -24.51 19.61 3.43
N ALA A 353 -24.34 19.74 4.75
CA ALA A 353 -24.98 18.87 5.71
C ALA A 353 -26.52 19.01 5.61
N PRO A 354 -27.26 17.91 5.39
CA PRO A 354 -28.71 17.97 5.17
C PRO A 354 -29.49 18.40 6.42
N LYS A 355 -28.87 18.25 7.60
CA LYS A 355 -29.44 18.60 8.91
C LYS A 355 -28.33 18.82 9.92
N ARG A 356 -28.67 19.44 11.06
CA ARG A 356 -27.78 19.51 12.23
C ARG A 356 -27.55 18.11 12.81
N GLY A 357 -26.32 17.84 13.26
CA GLY A 357 -25.98 16.61 13.98
C GLY A 357 -24.48 16.42 14.14
N TYR A 358 -24.08 15.22 14.49
CA TYR A 358 -22.69 14.76 14.45
C TYR A 358 -22.49 13.88 13.22
N VAL A 359 -21.32 14.00 12.58
CA VAL A 359 -20.84 13.01 11.62
C VAL A 359 -20.68 11.69 12.37
N HIS A 360 -21.57 10.74 12.09
CA HIS A 360 -21.64 9.49 12.83
C HIS A 360 -20.82 8.38 12.17
N THR A 361 -20.91 8.27 10.85
CA THR A 361 -20.05 7.38 10.05
C THR A 361 -19.72 8.05 8.73
N ILE A 362 -18.57 7.68 8.18
CA ILE A 362 -18.15 7.99 6.81
C ILE A 362 -17.92 6.64 6.11
N ASP A 363 -18.24 6.56 4.83
CA ASP A 363 -17.81 5.48 3.94
C ASP A 363 -16.72 6.03 3.01
N ALA A 364 -15.46 5.77 3.38
CA ALA A 364 -14.32 6.23 2.62
C ALA A 364 -14.29 5.67 1.19
N GLY A 365 -14.78 4.45 0.98
CA GLY A 365 -14.83 3.84 -0.35
C GLY A 365 -15.73 4.60 -1.30
N LYS A 366 -16.90 5.05 -0.83
CA LYS A 366 -17.77 5.93 -1.63
C LYS A 366 -17.12 7.28 -1.94
N ILE A 367 -16.38 7.86 -1.01
CA ILE A 367 -15.61 9.09 -1.29
C ILE A 367 -14.61 8.84 -2.42
N ALA A 368 -13.84 7.75 -2.35
CA ALA A 368 -12.88 7.41 -3.39
C ALA A 368 -13.53 7.15 -4.75
N GLN A 369 -14.68 6.45 -4.79
CA GLN A 369 -15.45 6.23 -6.01
C GLN A 369 -15.91 7.55 -6.64
N GLY A 370 -16.46 8.46 -5.84
CA GLY A 370 -16.83 9.80 -6.31
C GLY A 370 -15.63 10.59 -6.85
N VAL A 371 -14.50 10.57 -6.14
CA VAL A 371 -13.25 11.21 -6.60
C VAL A 371 -12.74 10.60 -7.90
N ARG A 372 -12.81 9.27 -8.05
CA ARG A 372 -12.39 8.58 -9.27
C ARG A 372 -13.20 9.02 -10.48
N LEU A 373 -14.52 9.19 -10.33
CA LEU A 373 -15.39 9.71 -11.39
C LEU A 373 -15.02 11.15 -11.78
N LEU A 374 -14.70 12.00 -10.80
CA LEU A 374 -14.22 13.36 -11.06
C LEU A 374 -12.89 13.37 -11.84
N ALA A 375 -11.92 12.60 -11.34
CA ALA A 375 -10.53 12.65 -11.79
C ALA A 375 -10.28 11.97 -13.14
N THR A 376 -11.02 10.91 -13.48
CA THR A 376 -10.70 10.10 -14.67
C THR A 376 -10.95 10.88 -15.97
N LEU A 377 -9.90 11.17 -16.73
CA LEU A 377 -9.96 11.82 -18.03
C LEU A 377 -10.28 10.81 -19.14
N LYS A 378 -10.60 11.33 -20.34
CA LYS A 378 -10.99 10.50 -21.50
C LYS A 378 -9.89 9.55 -21.97
N ASP A 379 -8.63 9.93 -21.74
CA ASP A 379 -7.44 9.14 -22.07
C ASP A 379 -7.03 8.15 -20.96
N GLY A 380 -7.82 8.07 -19.89
CA GLY A 380 -7.56 7.21 -18.73
C GLY A 380 -6.58 7.80 -17.70
N THR A 381 -6.01 8.98 -17.95
CA THR A 381 -5.19 9.67 -16.94
C THR A 381 -6.07 10.35 -15.88
N LEU A 382 -5.46 10.81 -14.79
CA LEU A 382 -6.16 11.47 -13.69
C LEU A 382 -5.89 12.98 -13.71
N ASP A 383 -6.95 13.78 -13.61
CA ASP A 383 -6.86 15.22 -13.41
C ASP A 383 -6.25 15.51 -12.02
N PRO A 384 -5.08 16.19 -11.95
CA PRO A 384 -4.38 16.47 -10.70
C PRO A 384 -5.11 17.44 -9.77
N SER A 385 -6.04 18.22 -10.30
CA SER A 385 -6.64 19.38 -9.62
C SER A 385 -7.95 19.07 -8.88
N VAL A 386 -8.56 17.92 -9.16
CA VAL A 386 -9.91 17.58 -8.69
C VAL A 386 -9.86 16.57 -7.53
N GLY A 387 -10.96 16.49 -6.79
CA GLY A 387 -11.09 15.60 -5.64
C GLY A 387 -11.90 16.26 -4.53
N VAL A 388 -11.60 15.92 -3.28
CA VAL A 388 -12.28 16.50 -2.11
C VAL A 388 -11.28 16.98 -1.05
N THR A 389 -11.62 18.06 -0.35
CA THR A 389 -10.88 18.59 0.80
C THR A 389 -11.82 18.94 1.95
N GLU A 390 -11.26 19.35 3.09
CA GLU A 390 -11.98 19.80 4.30
C GLU A 390 -13.00 18.74 4.78
N ILE A 391 -12.56 17.48 4.77
CA ILE A 391 -13.38 16.34 5.14
C ILE A 391 -13.76 16.43 6.62
N ARG A 392 -15.05 16.63 6.90
CA ARG A 392 -15.55 16.65 8.28
C ARG A 392 -15.52 15.24 8.86
N LYS A 393 -14.52 14.99 9.71
CA LYS A 393 -14.24 13.69 10.33
C LYS A 393 -15.38 13.21 11.23
N VAL A 394 -15.43 11.89 11.44
CA VAL A 394 -16.35 11.25 12.40
C VAL A 394 -16.23 11.90 13.78
N GLY A 395 -17.37 12.19 14.40
CA GLY A 395 -17.45 12.90 15.68
C GLY A 395 -17.52 14.43 15.59
N THR A 396 -17.33 15.01 14.40
CA THR A 396 -17.48 16.46 14.18
C THR A 396 -18.95 16.85 14.25
N GLN A 397 -19.27 17.92 15.00
CA GLN A 397 -20.60 18.51 15.00
C GLN A 397 -20.76 19.47 13.81
N VAL A 398 -21.89 19.40 13.13
CA VAL A 398 -22.22 20.26 11.99
C VAL A 398 -23.64 20.83 12.11
N LYS A 399 -23.85 22.04 11.59
CA LYS A 399 -25.18 22.64 11.39
C LYS A 399 -25.70 22.32 9.98
N GLN A 400 -27.01 22.45 9.80
CA GLN A 400 -27.61 22.33 8.47
C GLN A 400 -26.98 23.37 7.51
N GLY A 401 -26.59 22.93 6.32
CA GLY A 401 -25.97 23.79 5.29
C GLY A 401 -24.47 24.01 5.42
N GLU A 402 -23.84 23.63 6.54
CA GLU A 402 -22.37 23.63 6.68
C GLU A 402 -21.73 22.55 5.76
N PRO A 403 -20.53 22.79 5.22
CA PRO A 403 -19.86 21.83 4.34
C PRO A 403 -19.44 20.58 5.11
N LEU A 404 -19.85 19.41 4.61
CA LEU A 404 -19.29 18.10 5.00
C LEU A 404 -17.96 17.82 4.30
N ILE A 405 -17.86 18.24 3.04
CA ILE A 405 -16.66 18.21 2.20
C ILE A 405 -16.72 19.40 1.23
N MET A 406 -15.56 19.80 0.73
CA MET A 406 -15.42 20.69 -0.42
C MET A 406 -15.01 19.87 -1.64
N ILE A 407 -15.81 19.92 -2.71
CA ILE A 407 -15.62 19.15 -3.95
C ILE A 407 -14.94 20.06 -4.96
N HIS A 408 -13.76 19.67 -5.41
CA HIS A 408 -12.96 20.32 -6.46
C HIS A 408 -13.24 19.64 -7.79
N TYR A 409 -13.70 20.37 -8.80
CA TYR A 409 -14.11 19.77 -10.08
C TYR A 409 -13.93 20.72 -11.27
N ASN A 410 -13.84 20.13 -12.47
CA ASN A 410 -13.65 20.83 -13.74
C ASN A 410 -14.78 20.59 -14.77
N ASP A 411 -15.69 19.65 -14.49
CA ASP A 411 -16.76 19.21 -15.38
C ASP A 411 -18.05 19.00 -14.57
N GLU A 412 -19.10 19.76 -14.91
CA GLU A 412 -20.42 19.71 -14.24
C GLU A 412 -21.08 18.32 -14.35
N ALA A 413 -20.97 17.66 -15.49
CA ALA A 413 -21.59 16.34 -15.68
C ALA A 413 -20.94 15.28 -14.77
N LYS A 414 -19.63 15.38 -14.56
CA LYS A 414 -18.90 14.48 -13.66
C LYS A 414 -19.25 14.71 -12.20
N VAL A 415 -19.37 15.96 -11.76
CA VAL A 415 -19.77 16.24 -10.38
C VAL A 415 -21.20 15.77 -10.11
N ASP A 416 -22.11 15.95 -11.06
CA ASP A 416 -23.48 15.42 -10.92
C ASP A 416 -23.50 13.89 -10.80
N ALA A 417 -22.65 13.19 -11.53
CA ALA A 417 -22.47 11.74 -11.40
C ALA A 417 -21.80 11.31 -10.07
N ALA A 418 -20.89 12.13 -9.54
CA ALA A 418 -20.15 11.84 -8.31
C ALA A 418 -20.94 12.19 -7.02
N LEU A 419 -21.86 13.15 -7.08
CA LEU A 419 -22.62 13.65 -5.92
C LEU A 419 -23.38 12.57 -5.13
N PRO A 420 -24.04 11.58 -5.75
CA PRO A 420 -24.69 10.49 -5.02
C PRO A 420 -23.72 9.74 -4.10
N TYR A 421 -22.52 9.41 -4.59
CA TYR A 421 -21.50 8.73 -3.79
C TYR A 421 -21.10 9.55 -2.57
N PHE A 422 -20.87 10.86 -2.73
CA PHE A 422 -20.52 11.73 -1.61
C PHE A 422 -21.65 11.89 -0.59
N ARG A 423 -22.91 11.96 -1.03
CA ARG A 423 -24.08 12.01 -0.13
C ARG A 423 -24.20 10.72 0.66
N ASP A 424 -24.10 9.59 -0.03
CA ASP A 424 -24.27 8.26 0.55
C ASP A 424 -23.07 7.83 1.39
N ALA A 425 -21.95 8.56 1.32
CA ALA A 425 -20.80 8.37 2.18
C ALA A 425 -21.05 8.85 3.61
N TYR A 426 -21.92 9.83 3.83
CA TYR A 426 -22.11 10.45 5.15
C TYR A 426 -23.39 10.00 5.84
N ARG A 427 -23.26 9.62 7.12
CA ARG A 427 -24.40 9.47 8.02
C ARG A 427 -24.30 10.45 9.17
N LEU A 428 -25.32 11.28 9.35
CA LEU A 428 -25.44 12.19 10.49
C LEU A 428 -26.41 11.65 11.55
N ALA A 429 -26.05 11.81 12.82
CA ALA A 429 -26.90 11.42 13.96
C ALA A 429 -26.95 12.51 15.06
N PRO A 430 -27.99 12.55 15.91
CA PRO A 430 -28.08 13.53 17.01
C PRO A 430 -27.03 13.34 18.11
N LYS A 431 -26.58 12.09 18.32
CA LYS A 431 -25.60 11.72 19.35
C LYS A 431 -24.21 11.57 18.73
N ARG A 432 -23.18 12.06 19.42
CA ARG A 432 -21.78 11.86 19.04
C ARG A 432 -21.44 10.35 19.07
N PRO A 433 -20.85 9.78 18.02
CA PRO A 433 -20.44 8.37 18.01
C PRO A 433 -19.24 8.13 18.94
N ASN A 434 -19.05 6.87 19.32
CA ASN A 434 -17.77 6.41 19.84
C ASN A 434 -16.81 6.24 18.66
N ILE A 435 -15.67 6.92 18.69
CA ILE A 435 -14.68 6.88 17.63
C ILE A 435 -13.69 5.75 17.95
N PRO A 436 -13.52 4.73 17.08
CA PRO A 436 -12.51 3.71 17.30
C PRO A 436 -11.10 4.33 17.22
N PRO A 437 -10.11 3.73 17.91
CA PRO A 437 -8.73 4.17 17.77
C PRO A 437 -8.24 3.98 16.33
N LEU A 438 -7.47 4.94 15.81
CA LEU A 438 -6.91 4.88 14.46
C LEU A 438 -6.01 3.66 14.25
N VAL A 439 -5.22 3.31 15.27
CA VAL A 439 -4.41 2.08 15.31
C VAL A 439 -5.04 1.15 16.34
N VAL A 440 -5.57 0.02 15.87
CA VAL A 440 -6.35 -0.92 16.68
C VAL A 440 -5.46 -2.01 17.29
N GLU A 441 -4.45 -2.46 16.54
CA GLU A 441 -3.53 -3.50 17.00
C GLU A 441 -2.13 -3.26 16.42
N ARG A 442 -1.11 -3.58 17.22
CA ARG A 442 0.29 -3.66 16.79
C ARG A 442 0.73 -5.11 16.93
N VAL A 443 1.21 -5.70 15.84
CA VAL A 443 1.74 -7.06 15.78
C VAL A 443 3.22 -6.98 15.42
N ALA A 444 4.11 -7.54 16.23
CA ALA A 444 5.55 -7.40 16.08
C ALA A 444 6.27 -8.71 16.33
#